data_AF-A0A1G9YZH4-F1
#
_entry.id   AF-A0A1G9YZH4-F1
#
_cell.length_a   1.000
_cell.length_b   1.000
_cell.length_c   1.000
_cell.angle_alpha   90.00
_cell.angle_beta   90.00
_cell.angle_gamma   90.00
#
_symmetry.space_group_name_H-M   'P 1'
#
loop_
_entity.id
_entity.type
_entity.pdbx_description
1 polymer ?
#
loop_
_entity_poly.entity_id
_entity_poly.type
_entity_poly.pdbx_seq_one_letter_code
_entity_poly.pdbx_strand_id
1 'polypeptide(L)'
;MVVPEPLSDLETLQARLAVAEQREEAVRMVLRALIASLRPFGFDKKRFKRCVFEEGQDTPDEGPASVRHTVLNQEARRVLREAR
;
A
#
# COMPACT_ATOMS: atom_id res chain seq x y z
N MET A 1 17.75 13.39 33.42
CA MET A 1 17.02 12.68 32.35
C MET A 1 16.18 13.72 31.63
N VAL A 2 16.53 14.07 30.39
CA VAL A 2 15.71 14.97 29.57
C VAL A 2 14.52 14.15 29.11
N VAL A 3 13.34 14.43 29.65
CA VAL A 3 12.10 13.88 29.11
C VAL A 3 11.92 14.52 27.74
N PRO A 4 11.86 13.75 26.64
CA PRO A 4 11.64 14.33 25.32
C PRO A 4 10.29 15.06 25.36
N GLU A 5 10.28 16.34 24.96
CA GLU A 5 9.03 17.07 24.78
C GLU A 5 8.12 16.28 23.84
N PRO A 6 6.81 16.18 24.11
CA PRO A 6 5.89 15.57 23.18
C PRO A 6 6.01 16.29 21.84
N LEU A 7 6.12 15.52 20.74
CA LEU A 7 6.05 16.04 19.38
C LEU A 7 4.92 17.07 19.30
N SER A 8 5.22 18.25 18.78
CA SER A 8 4.23 19.31 18.62
C SER A 8 3.01 18.78 17.86
N ASP A 9 1.83 19.34 18.12
CA ASP A 9 0.59 18.90 17.45
C ASP A 9 0.74 18.92 15.92
N LEU A 10 1.51 19.87 15.39
CA LEU A 10 1.85 19.97 13.97
C LEU A 10 2.66 18.76 13.47
N GLU A 11 3.69 18.34 14.19
CA GLU A 11 4.51 17.17 13.83
C GLU A 11 3.68 15.88 13.89
N THR A 12 2.78 15.77 14.86
CA THR A 12 1.85 14.63 14.95
C THR A 12 0.91 14.60 13.75
N LEU A 13 0.38 15.75 13.34
CA LEU A 13 -0.50 15.85 12.16
C LEU A 13 0.25 15.55 10.86
N GLN A 14 1.49 16.04 10.72
CA GLN A 14 2.34 15.75 9.55
C GLN A 14 2.67 14.26 9.46
N ALA A 15 2.99 13.59 10.58
CA ALA A 15 3.23 12.17 10.61
C ALA A 15 1.98 11.36 10.20
N ARG A 16 0.79 11.77 10.67
CA ARG A 16 -0.48 11.14 10.29
C ARG A 16 -0.82 11.35 8.82
N LEU A 17 -0.59 12.56 8.29
CA LEU A 17 -0.79 12.86 6.87
C LEU A 17 0.13 12.00 6.00
N ALA A 18 1.42 11.95 6.33
CA ALA A 18 2.38 11.12 5.61
C ALA A 18 1.94 9.66 5.58
N VAL A 19 1.49 9.09 6.71
CA VAL A 19 0.95 7.72 6.74
C VAL A 19 -0.29 7.57 5.87
N ALA A 20 -1.22 8.53 5.88
CA ALA A 20 -2.42 8.49 5.07
C ALA A 20 -2.11 8.50 3.56
N GLU A 21 -1.18 9.34 3.13
CA GLU A 21 -0.71 9.40 1.74
C GLU A 21 -0.07 8.07 1.30
N GLN A 22 0.74 7.45 2.15
CA GLN A 22 1.34 6.15 1.85
C GLN A 22 0.28 5.04 1.73
N ARG A 23 -0.79 5.10 2.52
CA ARG A 23 -1.93 4.17 2.40
C ARG A 23 -2.71 4.40 1.10
N GLU A 24 -2.96 5.64 0.75
CA GLU A 24 -3.64 5.99 -0.51
C GLU A 24 -2.85 5.46 -1.71
N GLU A 25 -1.53 5.68 -1.71
CA GLU A 25 -0.67 5.23 -2.82
C GLU A 25 -0.64 3.69 -2.89
N ALA A 26 -0.57 3.00 -1.76
CA ALA A 26 -0.67 1.52 -1.73
C ALA A 26 -1.97 1.02 -2.39
N VAL A 27 -3.11 1.65 -2.07
CA VAL A 27 -4.41 1.30 -2.66
C VAL A 27 -4.42 1.59 -4.16
N ARG A 28 -3.87 2.73 -4.58
CA ARG A 28 -3.76 3.10 -5.99
C ARG A 28 -2.93 2.09 -6.78
N MET A 29 -1.84 1.58 -6.23
CA MET A 29 -1.02 0.53 -6.84
C MET A 29 -1.82 -0.77 -7.01
N VAL A 30 -2.58 -1.20 -5.99
CA VAL A 30 -3.46 -2.37 -6.10
C VAL A 30 -4.50 -2.20 -7.19
N LEU A 31 -5.12 -1.01 -7.29
CA LEU A 31 -6.12 -0.73 -8.34
C LEU A 31 -5.50 -0.76 -9.73
N ARG A 32 -4.30 -0.20 -9.92
CA ARG A 32 -3.57 -0.29 -11.20
C ARG A 32 -3.26 -1.74 -11.57
N ALA A 33 -2.75 -2.53 -10.62
CA ALA A 33 -2.48 -3.95 -10.83
C ALA A 33 -3.75 -4.74 -11.16
N LEU A 34 -4.88 -4.43 -10.49
CA LEU A 34 -6.18 -5.02 -10.76
C LEU A 34 -6.63 -4.72 -12.19
N ILE A 35 -6.67 -3.44 -12.58
CA ILE A 35 -7.08 -3.01 -13.93
C ILE A 35 -6.20 -3.67 -15.00
N ALA A 36 -4.88 -3.69 -14.81
CA ALA A 36 -3.94 -4.34 -15.73
C ALA A 36 -4.15 -5.87 -15.87
N SER A 37 -4.82 -6.48 -14.88
CA SER A 37 -5.06 -7.92 -14.80
C SER A 37 -6.48 -8.33 -15.21
N LEU A 38 -7.35 -7.37 -15.47
CA LEU A 38 -8.66 -7.62 -16.07
C LEU A 38 -8.50 -7.99 -17.54
N ARG A 39 -9.27 -8.99 -17.97
CA ARG A 39 -9.39 -9.47 -19.35
C ARG A 39 -10.86 -9.42 -19.78
N PRO A 40 -11.16 -9.42 -21.09
CA PRO A 40 -12.54 -9.36 -21.58
C PRO A 40 -13.49 -10.42 -20.99
N PHE A 41 -12.95 -11.57 -20.57
CA PHE A 41 -13.72 -12.67 -19.99
C PHE A 41 -13.23 -13.10 -18.60
N GLY A 42 -12.62 -12.21 -17.82
CA GLY A 42 -12.33 -12.50 -16.42
C GLY A 42 -11.06 -11.86 -15.88
N PHE A 43 -10.54 -12.46 -14.82
CA PHE A 43 -9.43 -11.93 -14.04
C PHE A 43 -8.22 -12.87 -14.07
N ASP A 44 -7.07 -12.36 -14.52
CA ASP A 44 -5.82 -13.12 -14.52
C ASP A 44 -5.09 -12.97 -13.17
N LYS A 45 -5.31 -13.93 -12.28
CA LYS A 45 -4.68 -14.00 -10.94
C LYS A 45 -3.15 -14.01 -11.01
N LYS A 46 -2.55 -14.61 -12.04
CA LYS A 46 -1.08 -14.68 -12.18
C LYS A 46 -0.54 -13.31 -12.58
N ARG A 47 -1.19 -12.64 -13.52
CA ARG A 47 -0.84 -11.28 -13.92
C ARG A 47 -0.98 -10.30 -12.76
N PHE A 48 -2.05 -10.43 -11.97
CA PHE A 48 -2.27 -9.57 -10.80
C PHE A 48 -1.15 -9.72 -9.77
N LYS A 49 -0.81 -10.95 -9.40
CA LYS A 49 0.30 -11.20 -8.47
C LYS A 49 1.62 -10.64 -8.98
N ARG A 50 1.89 -10.77 -10.29
CA ARG A 50 3.10 -10.20 -10.90
C ARG A 50 3.11 -8.68 -10.81
N CYS A 51 2.03 -8.01 -11.21
CA CYS A 51 1.95 -6.55 -11.13
C CYS A 51 2.06 -6.03 -9.69
N VAL A 52 1.41 -6.68 -8.73
CA VAL A 52 1.55 -6.32 -7.30
C VAL A 52 2.99 -6.52 -6.80
N PHE A 53 3.67 -7.57 -7.25
CA PHE A 53 5.06 -7.83 -6.87
C PHE A 53 6.04 -6.82 -7.49
N GLU A 54 5.85 -6.48 -8.77
CA GLU A 54 6.62 -5.45 -9.47
C GLU A 54 6.46 -4.09 -8.78
N GLU A 55 5.23 -3.68 -8.50
CA GLU A 55 4.92 -2.42 -7.81
C GLU A 55 5.42 -2.43 -6.34
N GLY A 56 5.39 -3.58 -5.67
CA GLY A 56 5.85 -3.72 -4.30
C GLY A 56 7.37 -3.64 -4.12
N GLN A 57 8.17 -3.93 -5.15
CA GLN A 57 9.64 -3.88 -5.08
C GLN A 57 10.20 -2.46 -4.94
N ASP A 58 9.49 -1.45 -5.44
CA ASP A 58 9.90 -0.04 -5.33
C ASP A 58 9.51 0.57 -3.97
N THR A 59 8.98 -0.22 -3.04
CA THR A 59 8.55 0.28 -1.72
C THR A 59 9.69 0.20 -0.71
N PRO A 60 10.10 1.33 -0.09
CA PRO A 60 11.10 1.33 0.97
C PRO A 60 10.65 0.58 2.21
N ASP A 61 11.58 -0.17 2.83
CA ASP A 61 11.32 -0.98 4.03
C ASP A 61 11.27 -0.16 5.34
N GLU A 62 11.75 1.08 5.32
CA GLU A 62 11.89 1.93 6.51
C GLU A 62 11.03 3.21 6.44
N GLY A 63 10.67 3.74 7.62
CA GLY A 63 9.91 4.99 7.76
C GLY A 63 8.41 4.87 7.44
N PRO A 64 7.70 6.00 7.23
CA PRO A 64 6.26 6.01 6.93
C PRO A 64 5.89 5.20 5.69
N ALA A 65 6.84 5.03 4.75
CA ALA A 65 6.68 4.24 3.54
C ALA A 65 6.51 2.73 3.80
N SER A 66 7.02 2.21 4.92
CA SER A 66 6.83 0.80 5.32
C SER A 66 5.36 0.39 5.47
N VAL A 67 4.48 1.35 5.80
CA VAL A 67 3.02 1.13 5.89
C VAL A 67 2.47 0.66 4.54
N ARG A 68 3.08 1.08 3.43
CA ARG A 68 2.69 0.73 2.07
C ARG A 68 2.79 -0.79 1.83
N HIS A 69 3.85 -1.46 2.31
CA HIS A 69 3.98 -2.93 2.21
C HIS A 69 2.83 -3.67 2.89
N THR A 70 2.44 -3.21 4.08
CA THR A 70 1.35 -3.83 4.86
C THR A 70 0.02 -3.65 4.15
N VAL A 71 -0.30 -2.43 3.70
CA VAL A 71 -1.55 -2.14 3.01
C VAL A 71 -1.62 -2.83 1.66
N LEU A 72 -0.54 -2.80 0.87
CA LEU A 72 -0.47 -3.48 -0.43
C LEU A 72 -0.76 -4.98 -0.28
N ASN A 73 -0.16 -5.64 0.72
CA ASN A 73 -0.37 -7.06 0.97
C ASN A 73 -1.82 -7.36 1.43
N GLN A 74 -2.37 -6.54 2.33
CA GLN A 74 -3.75 -6.71 2.81
C GLN A 74 -4.77 -6.57 1.68
N GLU A 75 -4.65 -5.52 0.87
CA GLU A 75 -5.58 -5.24 -0.23
C GLU A 75 -5.41 -6.25 -1.38
N ALA A 76 -4.19 -6.63 -1.73
CA ALA A 76 -3.96 -7.68 -2.72
C ALA A 76 -4.55 -9.04 -2.29
N ARG A 77 -4.43 -9.41 -1.01
CA ARG A 77 -5.09 -10.60 -0.45
C ARG A 77 -6.60 -10.51 -0.51
N ARG A 78 -7.17 -9.33 -0.27
CA ARG A 78 -8.61 -9.11 -0.38
C ARG A 78 -9.09 -9.36 -1.81
N VAL A 79 -8.46 -8.74 -2.80
CA VAL A 79 -8.79 -8.96 -4.22
C VAL A 79 -8.72 -10.44 -4.60
N LEU A 80 -7.67 -11.16 -4.17
CA LEU A 80 -7.52 -12.59 -4.45
C LEU A 80 -8.59 -13.47 -3.78
N ARG A 81 -9.16 -13.04 -2.65
CA ARG A 81 -10.27 -13.72 -1.97
C ARG A 81 -11.61 -13.48 -2.67
N GLU A 82 -11.88 -12.26 -3.11
CA GLU A 82 -13.14 -11.92 -3.80
C GLU A 82 -13.18 -12.48 -5.22
N ALA A 83 -12.04 -12.62 -5.89
CA ALA A 83 -11.95 -13.21 -7.23
C ALA A 83 -12.03 -14.75 -7.22
N ARG A 84 -12.51 -15.38 -6.13
CA ARG A 84 -12.50 -16.83 -5.95
C ARG A 84 -13.68 -17.52 -6.63
#